data_AF-A0A1W6B2N3-F1
#
_entry.id   AF-A0A1W6B2N3-F1
#
_cell.length_a   1.000
_cell.length_b   1.000
_cell.length_c   1.000
_cell.angle_alpha   90.00
_cell.angle_beta   90.00
_cell.angle_gamma   90.00
#
_symmetry.space_group_name_H-M   'P 1'
#
loop_
_entity.id
_entity.type
_entity.pdbx_description
1 polymer ?
#
loop_
_entity_poly.entity_id
_entity_poly.type
_entity_poly.pdbx_seq_one_letter_code
_entity_poly.pdbx_strand_id
1 'polypeptide(L)'
;MRQRINPIEEPAPEDPAASLRDAFALLLPIRRQRLRRSERQQRQHEQQLEQLRAEARRADDQLTQRQSDYQRLRAGFDTAYLGHQPFSRLQRGLLQEERAAGAVQRQRQAVCESAAQCAAQSEKLAAARTETQLRQRELEKLEMLMQENEVQS
;
A
#
# COMPACT_ATOMS: atom_id res chain seq x y z
N MET A 1 -1.06 -76.94 -21.10
CA MET A 1 -0.12 -75.80 -21.18
C MET A 1 -0.47 -74.82 -20.07
N ARG A 2 0.33 -74.76 -18.99
CA ARG A 2 0.08 -73.93 -17.80
C ARG A 2 0.33 -72.46 -18.11
N GLN A 3 -0.66 -71.60 -17.89
CA GLN A 3 -0.51 -70.15 -17.92
C GLN A 3 0.36 -69.75 -16.72
N ARG A 4 1.51 -69.10 -17.00
CA ARG A 4 2.34 -68.46 -15.96
C ARG A 4 1.61 -67.19 -15.52
N ILE A 5 1.00 -67.24 -14.34
CA ILE A 5 0.51 -66.07 -13.64
C ILE A 5 1.76 -65.29 -13.23
N ASN A 6 1.96 -64.08 -13.79
CA ASN A 6 2.97 -63.17 -13.25
C ASN A 6 2.60 -62.91 -11.79
N PRO A 7 3.52 -63.07 -10.83
CA PRO A 7 3.26 -62.63 -9.47
C PRO A 7 2.98 -61.12 -9.55
N ILE A 8 1.82 -60.73 -9.05
CA ILE A 8 1.51 -59.33 -8.78
C ILE A 8 2.56 -58.93 -7.75
N GLU A 9 3.55 -58.11 -8.16
CA GLU A 9 4.43 -57.43 -7.21
C GLU A 9 3.51 -56.64 -6.27
N GLU A 10 3.46 -57.06 -5.01
CA GLU A 10 2.89 -56.23 -3.95
C GLU A 10 3.64 -54.88 -4.00
N PRO A 11 2.94 -53.74 -4.10
CA PRO A 11 3.61 -52.45 -4.02
C PRO A 11 4.33 -52.43 -2.67
N ALA A 12 5.65 -52.24 -2.71
CA ALA A 12 6.46 -52.13 -1.52
C ALA A 12 5.81 -51.13 -0.55
N PRO A 13 5.82 -51.39 0.77
CA PRO A 13 5.25 -50.44 1.72
C PRO A 13 5.97 -49.10 1.52
N GLU A 14 5.26 -48.10 0.99
CA GLU A 14 5.78 -46.75 0.89
C GLU A 14 6.15 -46.33 2.30
N ASP A 15 7.44 -46.11 2.55
CA ASP A 15 7.92 -45.65 3.84
C ASP A 15 7.22 -44.30 4.13
N PRO A 16 6.34 -44.23 5.13
CA PRO A 16 5.60 -43.00 5.43
C PRO A 16 6.55 -41.84 5.79
N ALA A 17 7.77 -42.14 6.25
CA ALA A 17 8.80 -41.13 6.47
C ALA A 17 9.38 -40.58 5.15
N ALA A 18 9.51 -41.42 4.12
CA ALA A 18 9.97 -40.99 2.79
C ALA A 18 8.92 -40.11 2.08
N SER A 19 7.64 -40.50 2.14
CA SER A 19 6.56 -39.70 1.55
C SER A 19 6.36 -38.34 2.24
N LEU A 20 6.58 -38.26 3.56
CA LEU A 20 6.61 -36.99 4.30
C LEU A 20 7.80 -36.11 3.91
N ARG A 21 9.00 -36.68 3.74
CA ARG A 21 10.18 -35.92 3.27
C ARG A 21 9.98 -35.35 1.87
N ASP A 22 9.39 -36.12 0.95
CA ASP A 22 9.06 -35.65 -0.40
C ASP A 22 8.00 -34.53 -0.37
N ALA A 23 7.00 -34.64 0.51
CA ALA A 23 6.01 -33.59 0.72
C ALA A 23 6.66 -32.29 1.25
N PHE A 24 7.60 -32.38 2.19
CA PHE A 24 8.33 -31.21 2.69
C PHE A 24 9.25 -30.60 1.63
N ALA A 25 9.95 -31.43 0.85
CA ALA A 25 10.80 -31.00 -0.26
C ALA A 25 10.01 -30.20 -1.31
N LEU A 26 8.74 -30.53 -1.52
CA LEU A 26 7.84 -29.81 -2.41
C LEU A 26 7.22 -28.56 -1.76
N LEU A 27 6.78 -28.63 -0.50
CA LEU A 27 6.06 -27.55 0.16
C LEU A 27 6.94 -26.38 0.62
N LEU A 28 8.16 -26.64 1.12
CA LEU A 28 9.10 -25.61 1.56
C LEU A 28 9.40 -24.54 0.51
N PRO A 29 9.83 -24.89 -0.73
CA PRO A 29 10.13 -23.90 -1.75
C PRO A 29 8.88 -23.09 -2.13
N ILE A 30 7.71 -23.71 -2.16
CA ILE A 30 6.43 -23.03 -2.44
C ILE A 30 6.12 -22.00 -1.34
N ARG A 31 6.23 -22.39 -0.06
CA ARG A 31 5.96 -21.49 1.08
C ARG A 31 6.97 -20.33 1.15
N ARG A 32 8.27 -20.62 0.95
CA ARG A 32 9.31 -19.58 0.85
C ARG A 32 9.06 -18.62 -0.30
N GLN A 33 8.61 -19.12 -1.45
CA GLN A 33 8.27 -18.28 -2.59
C GLN A 33 7.05 -17.39 -2.28
N ARG A 34 6.02 -17.92 -1.61
CA ARG A 34 4.84 -17.15 -1.18
C ARG A 34 5.22 -16.05 -0.18
N LEU A 35 6.05 -16.37 0.81
CA LEU A 35 6.57 -15.38 1.76
C LEU A 35 7.34 -14.26 1.05
N ARG A 36 8.27 -14.60 0.15
CA ARG A 36 9.00 -13.59 -0.63
C ARG A 36 8.08 -12.70 -1.47
N ARG A 37 6.97 -13.24 -1.98
CA ARG A 37 5.96 -12.46 -2.73
C ARG A 37 5.22 -11.49 -1.80
N SER A 38 4.77 -11.94 -0.63
CA SER A 38 4.08 -11.08 0.32
C SER A 38 5.00 -9.97 0.86
N GLU A 39 6.27 -10.29 1.15
CA GLU A 39 7.27 -9.28 1.57
C GLU A 39 7.51 -8.23 0.48
N ARG A 40 7.57 -8.64 -0.80
CA ARG A 40 7.68 -7.69 -1.91
C ARG A 40 6.46 -6.79 -2.02
N GLN A 41 5.25 -7.35 -1.88
CA GLN A 41 4.01 -6.57 -1.87
C GLN A 41 3.97 -5.59 -0.69
N GLN A 42 4.36 -6.02 0.51
CA GLN A 42 4.47 -5.13 1.67
C GLN A 42 5.41 -3.96 1.37
N ARG A 43 6.63 -4.23 0.85
CA ARG A 43 7.59 -3.17 0.50
C ARG A 43 7.05 -2.21 -0.55
N GLN A 44 6.33 -2.71 -1.55
CA GLN A 44 5.67 -1.86 -2.56
C GLN A 44 4.62 -0.95 -1.92
N HIS A 45 3.79 -1.48 -1.02
CA HIS A 45 2.80 -0.68 -0.30
C HIS A 45 3.44 0.38 0.62
N GLU A 46 4.56 0.05 1.26
CA GLU A 46 5.36 0.99 2.07
C GLU A 46 5.91 2.13 1.22
N GLN A 47 6.55 1.83 0.09
CA GLN A 47 7.08 2.84 -0.83
C GLN A 47 5.97 3.75 -1.39
N GLN A 48 4.82 3.17 -1.77
CA GLN A 48 3.66 3.95 -2.22
C GLN A 48 3.13 4.88 -1.12
N LEU A 49 3.09 4.41 0.13
CA LEU A 49 2.64 5.23 1.26
C LEU A 49 3.62 6.39 1.52
N GLU A 50 4.92 6.16 1.41
CA GLU A 50 5.94 7.21 1.53
C GLU A 50 5.80 8.27 0.44
N GLN A 51 5.57 7.86 -0.80
CA GLN A 51 5.32 8.77 -1.92
C GLN A 51 4.07 9.62 -1.69
N LEU A 52 2.95 9.00 -1.31
CA LEU A 52 1.70 9.71 -1.01
C LEU A 52 1.87 10.70 0.15
N ARG A 53 2.62 10.33 1.19
CA ARG A 53 2.93 11.24 2.31
C ARG A 53 3.77 12.44 1.86
N ALA A 54 4.73 12.24 0.95
CA ALA A 54 5.51 13.32 0.39
C ALA A 54 4.64 14.26 -0.46
N GLU A 55 3.71 13.72 -1.24
CA GLU A 55 2.74 14.50 -2.01
C GLU A 55 1.77 15.26 -1.11
N ALA A 56 1.27 14.65 -0.04
CA ALA A 56 0.41 15.30 0.94
C ALA A 56 1.09 16.52 1.59
N ARG A 57 2.37 16.38 1.96
CA ARG A 57 3.18 17.49 2.49
C ARG A 57 3.31 18.63 1.49
N ARG A 58 3.62 18.31 0.23
CA ARG A 58 3.69 19.32 -0.84
C ARG A 58 2.36 20.02 -1.07
N ALA A 59 1.24 19.29 -0.99
CA ALA A 59 -0.09 19.87 -1.13
C ALA A 59 -0.42 20.84 0.02
N ASP A 60 0.03 20.52 1.24
CA ASP A 60 -0.14 21.35 2.44
C ASP A 60 0.73 22.63 2.38
N ASP A 61 1.99 22.50 1.96
CA ASP A 61 2.89 23.64 1.72
C ASP A 61 2.28 24.60 0.68
N GLN A 62 1.77 24.05 -0.42
CA GLN A 62 1.08 24.82 -1.46
C GLN A 62 -0.18 25.49 -0.93
N LEU A 63 -0.94 24.84 -0.05
CA LEU A 63 -2.12 25.42 0.57
C LEU A 63 -1.74 26.62 1.45
N THR A 64 -0.70 26.48 2.26
CA THR A 64 -0.20 27.56 3.12
C THR A 64 0.26 28.75 2.29
N GLN A 65 1.01 28.51 1.22
CA GLN A 65 1.43 29.56 0.29
C GLN A 65 0.21 30.26 -0.34
N ARG A 66 -0.77 29.50 -0.84
CA ARG A 66 -1.98 30.06 -1.46
C ARG A 66 -2.82 30.88 -0.48
N GLN A 67 -2.92 30.44 0.78
CA GLN A 67 -3.61 31.19 1.83
C GLN A 67 -2.88 32.50 2.14
N SER A 68 -1.55 32.47 2.22
CA SER A 68 -0.74 33.69 2.41
C SER A 68 -0.91 34.67 1.24
N ASP A 69 -0.84 34.19 0.00
CA ASP A 69 -1.06 35.00 -1.20
C ASP A 69 -2.45 35.64 -1.20
N TYR A 70 -3.47 34.87 -0.83
CA TYR A 70 -4.85 35.35 -0.72
C TYR A 70 -5.01 36.42 0.37
N GLN A 71 -4.41 36.21 1.55
CA GLN A 71 -4.45 37.19 2.63
C GLN A 71 -3.77 38.51 2.24
N ARG A 72 -2.62 38.45 1.55
CA ARG A 72 -1.94 39.65 1.02
C ARG A 72 -2.80 40.37 -0.01
N LEU A 73 -3.44 39.63 -0.92
CA LEU A 73 -4.35 40.19 -1.91
C LEU A 73 -5.54 40.89 -1.24
N ARG A 74 -6.13 40.25 -0.22
CA ARG A 74 -7.26 40.81 0.52
C ARG A 74 -6.88 42.05 1.32
N ALA A 75 -5.72 42.06 1.96
CA ALA A 75 -5.23 43.22 2.71
C ALA A 75 -4.96 44.43 1.79
N GLY A 76 -4.46 44.20 0.57
CA GLY A 76 -4.24 45.27 -0.42
C GLY A 76 -5.49 45.72 -1.17
N PHE A 77 -6.61 44.99 -1.02
CA PHE A 77 -7.84 45.26 -1.76
C PHE A 77 -8.43 46.61 -1.36
N ASP A 78 -8.60 46.85 -0.07
CA ASP A 78 -9.17 48.11 0.43
C ASP A 78 -8.29 49.30 0.01
N THR A 79 -6.97 49.17 0.09
CA THR A 79 -6.03 50.21 -0.34
C THR A 79 -6.12 50.50 -1.84
N ALA A 80 -6.37 49.49 -2.66
CA ALA A 80 -6.42 49.61 -4.12
C ALA A 80 -7.79 50.08 -4.65
N TYR A 81 -8.87 49.82 -3.91
CA TYR A 81 -10.24 49.99 -4.40
C TYR A 81 -11.13 50.92 -3.56
N LEU A 82 -10.69 51.42 -2.39
CA LEU A 82 -11.38 52.48 -1.66
C LEU A 82 -11.36 53.81 -2.45
N GLY A 83 -12.49 54.51 -2.46
CA GLY A 83 -12.67 55.82 -3.10
C GLY A 83 -13.36 55.77 -4.46
N HIS A 84 -13.34 56.89 -5.21
CA HIS A 84 -13.95 56.98 -6.54
C HIS A 84 -13.10 56.27 -7.60
N GLN A 85 -13.28 54.95 -7.71
CA GLN A 85 -12.71 54.14 -8.79
C GLN A 85 -13.74 53.87 -9.89
N PRO A 86 -13.32 53.76 -11.16
CA PRO A 86 -14.22 53.33 -12.22
C PRO A 86 -14.71 51.89 -11.93
N PHE A 87 -16.00 51.65 -12.15
CA PHE A 87 -16.65 50.36 -11.89
C PHE A 87 -15.91 49.17 -12.52
N SER A 88 -15.39 49.33 -13.75
CA SER A 88 -14.64 48.30 -14.46
C SER A 88 -13.34 47.87 -13.77
N ARG A 89 -12.75 48.73 -12.93
CA ARG A 89 -11.57 48.41 -12.12
C ARG A 89 -11.97 47.63 -10.87
N LEU A 90 -13.03 48.04 -10.19
CA LEU A 90 -13.59 47.31 -9.04
C LEU A 90 -14.04 45.90 -9.43
N GLN A 91 -14.75 45.76 -10.55
CA GLN A 91 -15.21 44.47 -11.06
C GLN A 91 -14.04 43.51 -11.36
N ARG A 92 -12.94 44.02 -11.93
CA ARG A 92 -11.72 43.21 -12.15
C ARG A 92 -11.08 42.76 -10.84
N GLY A 93 -11.06 43.62 -9.82
CA GLY A 93 -10.58 43.27 -8.49
C GLY A 93 -11.40 42.15 -7.84
N LEU A 94 -12.73 42.28 -7.87
CA LEU A 94 -13.65 41.25 -7.35
C LEU A 94 -13.45 39.89 -8.05
N LEU A 95 -13.37 39.89 -9.38
CA LEU A 95 -13.10 38.67 -10.15
C LEU A 95 -11.75 38.05 -9.79
N GLN A 96 -10.73 38.85 -9.51
CA GLN A 96 -9.42 38.37 -9.08
C GLN A 96 -9.49 37.74 -7.68
N GLU A 97 -10.24 38.35 -6.76
CA GLU A 97 -10.47 37.82 -5.43
C GLU A 97 -11.23 36.49 -5.48
N GLU A 98 -12.34 36.42 -6.21
CA GLU A 98 -13.14 35.20 -6.38
C GLU A 98 -12.31 34.05 -6.94
N ARG A 99 -11.45 34.34 -7.93
CA ARG A 99 -10.51 33.36 -8.49
C ARG A 99 -9.49 32.89 -7.46
N ALA A 100 -8.96 33.80 -6.63
CA ALA A 100 -8.00 33.47 -5.59
C ALA A 100 -8.64 32.64 -4.47
N ALA A 101 -9.84 33.01 -4.02
CA ALA A 101 -10.63 32.24 -3.06
C ALA A 101 -10.97 30.83 -3.61
N GLY A 102 -11.40 30.74 -4.88
CA GLY A 102 -11.64 29.47 -5.55
C GLY A 102 -10.38 28.61 -5.73
N ALA A 103 -9.21 29.22 -5.89
CA ALA A 103 -7.93 28.50 -5.92
C ALA A 103 -7.58 27.92 -4.54
N VAL A 104 -7.77 28.69 -3.45
CA VAL A 104 -7.57 28.20 -2.08
C VAL A 104 -8.51 27.04 -1.79
N GLN A 105 -9.78 27.14 -2.17
CA GLN A 105 -10.76 26.07 -1.92
C GLN A 105 -10.42 24.78 -2.67
N ARG A 106 -9.99 24.88 -3.93
CA ARG A 106 -9.51 23.70 -4.69
C ARG A 106 -8.28 23.07 -4.06
N GLN A 107 -7.35 23.89 -3.56
CA GLN A 107 -6.16 23.36 -2.88
C GLN A 107 -6.53 22.67 -1.55
N ARG A 108 -7.52 23.18 -0.81
CA ARG A 108 -8.04 22.51 0.40
C ARG A 108 -8.63 21.13 0.07
N GLN A 109 -9.41 21.05 -1.02
CA GLN A 109 -9.95 19.78 -1.49
C GLN A 109 -8.82 18.79 -1.83
N ALA A 110 -7.79 19.24 -2.55
CA ALA A 110 -6.64 18.40 -2.89
C ALA A 110 -5.90 17.86 -1.65
N VAL A 111 -5.75 18.67 -0.59
CA VAL A 111 -5.18 18.21 0.69
C VAL A 111 -6.06 17.15 1.35
N CYS A 112 -7.38 17.35 1.40
CA CYS A 112 -8.31 16.36 1.94
C CYS A 112 -8.28 15.04 1.16
N GLU A 113 -8.25 15.11 -0.17
CA GLU A 113 -8.15 13.93 -1.05
C GLU A 113 -6.83 13.18 -0.83
N SER A 114 -5.72 13.90 -0.73
CA SER A 114 -4.41 13.30 -0.45
C SER A 114 -4.36 12.62 0.93
N ALA A 115 -4.98 13.22 1.95
CA ALA A 115 -5.11 12.62 3.27
C ALA A 115 -5.94 11.33 3.23
N ALA A 116 -7.06 11.33 2.49
CA ALA A 116 -7.89 10.14 2.31
C ALA A 116 -7.15 9.02 1.57
N GLN A 117 -6.36 9.36 0.54
CA GLN A 117 -5.51 8.40 -0.17
C GLN A 117 -4.43 7.80 0.73
N CYS A 118 -3.80 8.62 1.59
CA CYS A 118 -2.85 8.14 2.58
C CYS A 118 -3.49 7.16 3.58
N ALA A 119 -4.70 7.46 4.05
CA ALA A 119 -5.44 6.58 4.96
C ALA A 119 -5.75 5.24 4.29
N ALA A 120 -6.33 5.25 3.09
CA ALA A 120 -6.65 4.03 2.34
C ALA A 120 -5.39 3.20 2.04
N GLN A 121 -4.26 3.83 1.70
CA GLN A 121 -3.00 3.11 1.47
C GLN A 121 -2.43 2.52 2.76
N SER A 122 -2.61 3.20 3.90
CA SER A 122 -2.16 2.68 5.20
C SER A 122 -2.92 1.42 5.62
N GLU A 123 -4.22 1.33 5.30
CA GLU A 123 -5.03 0.12 5.51
C GLU A 123 -4.55 -1.05 4.65
N LYS A 124 -4.26 -0.79 3.36
CA LYS A 124 -3.68 -1.81 2.46
C LYS A 124 -2.34 -2.31 2.97
N LEU A 125 -1.50 -1.41 3.49
CA LEU A 125 -0.23 -1.80 4.10
C LEU A 125 -0.44 -2.65 5.36
N ALA A 126 -1.42 -2.31 6.20
CA ALA A 126 -1.75 -3.12 7.37
C ALA A 126 -2.18 -4.54 6.96
N ALA A 127 -3.03 -4.67 5.93
CA ALA A 127 -3.44 -5.97 5.38
C ALA A 127 -2.25 -6.76 4.79
N ALA A 128 -1.34 -6.09 4.07
CA ALA A 128 -0.15 -6.75 3.52
C ALA A 128 0.82 -7.24 4.63
N ARG A 129 0.91 -6.51 5.74
CA ARG A 129 1.69 -6.90 6.92
C ARG A 129 1.09 -8.11 7.62
N THR A 130 -0.22 -8.13 7.83
CA THR A 130 -0.89 -9.29 8.44
C THR A 130 -0.76 -10.53 7.56
N GLU A 131 -0.91 -10.41 6.24
CA GLU A 131 -0.66 -11.52 5.32
C GLU A 131 0.79 -12.02 5.44
N THR A 132 1.77 -11.13 5.44
CA THR A 132 3.18 -11.51 5.54
C THR A 132 3.47 -12.26 6.84
N GLN A 133 2.94 -11.80 7.97
CA GLN A 133 3.05 -12.50 9.25
C GLN A 133 2.40 -13.89 9.22
N LEU A 134 1.24 -14.04 8.57
CA LEU A 134 0.61 -15.34 8.40
C LEU A 134 1.51 -16.28 7.56
N ARG A 135 2.09 -15.80 6.46
CA ARG A 135 3.01 -16.59 5.63
C ARG A 135 4.28 -16.99 6.38
N GLN A 136 4.82 -16.12 7.24
CA GLN A 136 5.95 -16.43 8.11
C GLN A 136 5.60 -17.57 9.08
N ARG A 137 4.47 -17.45 9.80
CA ARG A 137 4.00 -18.49 10.72
C ARG A 137 3.73 -19.83 10.03
N GLU A 138 3.17 -19.80 8.81
CA GLU A 138 2.96 -21.02 8.01
C GLU A 138 4.29 -21.71 7.67
N LEU A 139 5.34 -20.93 7.38
CA LEU A 139 6.67 -21.46 7.08
C LEU A 139 7.33 -22.01 8.35
N GLU A 140 7.31 -21.26 9.44
CA GLU A 140 7.86 -21.68 10.75
C GLU A 140 7.21 -22.97 11.23
N LYS A 141 5.88 -23.08 11.14
CA LYS A 141 5.15 -24.30 11.50
C LYS A 141 5.62 -25.51 10.68
N LEU A 142 5.87 -25.31 9.39
CA LEU A 142 6.32 -26.37 8.50
C LEU A 142 7.77 -26.77 8.77
N GLU A 143 8.64 -25.80 9.08
CA GLU A 143 10.02 -26.05 9.50
C GLU A 143 10.09 -26.79 10.85
N MET A 144 9.23 -26.45 11.82
CA MET A 144 9.11 -27.20 13.08
C MET A 144 8.64 -28.64 12.86
N LEU A 145 7.58 -28.85 12.06
CA LEU A 145 7.09 -30.20 11.75
C LEU A 145 8.17 -31.06 11.08
N MET A 146 8.99 -30.47 10.21
CA MET A 146 10.11 -31.17 9.60
C MET A 146 11.14 -31.60 10.66
N GLN A 147 11.53 -30.70 11.57
CA GLN A 147 12.46 -31.01 12.66
C GLN A 147 11.93 -32.10 13.59
N GLU A 148 10.65 -32.08 13.94
CA GLU A 148 10.01 -33.11 14.77
C GLU A 148 10.04 -34.50 14.09
N ASN A 149 9.82 -34.56 12.78
CA ASN A 149 9.87 -35.81 12.01
C ASN A 149 11.31 -36.30 11.77
N GLU A 150 12.29 -35.40 11.68
CA GLU A 150 13.72 -35.74 11.60
C GLU A 150 14.26 -36.30 12.92
N VAL A 151 13.72 -35.88 14.07
CA VAL A 151 14.10 -36.39 15.41
C VAL A 151 13.40 -37.70 15.76
N GLN A 152 12.25 -38.01 15.14
CA GLN A 152 11.48 -39.24 15.35
C GLN A 152 11.85 -40.40 14.40
N SER A 153 12.59 -40.13 13.33
CA SER A 153 13.12 -41.14 12.38
C SER A 153 14.49 -41.64 12.80
#